data_AF-A0A5N6UJW1-F1
#
_entry.id   AF-A0A5N6UJW1-F1
#
_cell.length_a   1.000
_cell.length_b   1.000
_cell.length_c   1.000
_cell.angle_alpha   90.00
_cell.angle_beta   90.00
_cell.angle_gamma   90.00
#
_symmetry.space_group_name_H-M   'P 1'
#
loop_
_entity.id
_entity.type
_entity.pdbx_description
1 polymer ?
#
loop_
_entity_poly.entity_id
_entity_poly.type
_entity_poly.pdbx_seq_one_letter_code
_entity_poly.pdbx_strand_id
1 'polypeptide(L)'
;MRRRPVVTPRVLNNLAQAPDLLSFIEALPYCGYSFTNGPWRHALVAFGTDPRQGPEYRMYQTYEFPYTYDPIIAEPSFTSLPTIDMSFLRVVRTNHGNNSHIFDGNLLFTDDNVWQYCDISDGQLHRIWYTTTVRHSFCPQNGFFYNGTNAKLWEIMADKVMTIRDGEEPAADDYECLLGIPDNYKCGSRGKDRKRYGQGFGQTYTRKQAFMRSLILKKGKIPMKYIYPPFLIEILVNHSIVPDPFLK
;
A
#
# COMPACT_ATOMS: atom_id res chain seq x y z
N MET A 1 -0.17 15.15 14.03
CA MET A 1 -0.51 15.34 12.60
C MET A 1 0.08 16.60 11.94
N ARG A 2 0.70 17.57 12.65
CA ARG A 2 1.30 18.77 12.00
C ARG A 2 2.45 18.47 11.02
N ARG A 3 3.31 17.48 11.33
CA ARG A 3 4.46 17.08 10.48
C ARG A 3 4.06 16.18 9.31
N ARG A 4 2.98 15.43 9.46
CA ARG A 4 2.43 14.47 8.50
C ARG A 4 0.90 14.57 8.56
N PRO A 5 0.28 15.36 7.67
CA PRO A 5 -1.15 15.67 7.77
C PRO A 5 -2.05 14.54 7.30
N VAL A 6 -1.51 13.55 6.59
CA VAL A 6 -2.23 12.34 6.17
C VAL A 6 -1.46 11.11 6.61
N VAL A 7 -2.04 10.32 7.50
CA VAL A 7 -1.33 9.24 8.21
C VAL A 7 -2.27 8.09 8.55
N THR A 8 -1.81 6.85 8.41
CA THR A 8 -2.60 5.68 8.85
C THR A 8 -2.58 5.54 10.37
N PRO A 9 -3.63 4.96 10.99
CA PRO A 9 -3.66 4.68 12.42
C PRO A 9 -2.45 3.87 12.90
N ARG A 10 -1.96 2.92 12.10
CA ARG A 10 -0.74 2.14 12.40
C ARG A 10 0.48 3.03 12.62
N VAL A 11 0.73 3.99 11.74
CA VAL A 11 1.86 4.93 11.87
C VAL A 11 1.69 5.79 13.12
N LEU A 12 0.47 6.29 13.36
CA LEU A 12 0.19 7.08 14.56
C LEU A 12 0.41 6.28 15.85
N ASN A 13 0.00 5.01 15.90
CA ASN A 13 0.20 4.14 17.06
C ASN A 13 1.70 3.92 17.32
N ASN A 14 2.46 3.61 16.26
CA ASN A 14 3.91 3.44 16.32
C ASN A 14 4.66 4.70 16.82
N LEU A 15 4.15 5.89 16.48
CA LEU A 15 4.73 7.17 16.92
C LEU A 15 4.30 7.58 18.32
N ALA A 16 3.03 7.34 18.67
CA ALA A 16 2.47 7.75 19.95
C ALA A 16 2.87 6.81 21.09
N GLN A 17 3.22 5.55 20.78
CA GLN A 17 3.45 4.49 21.76
C GLN A 17 2.32 4.48 22.81
N ALA A 18 1.08 4.53 22.31
CA ALA A 18 -0.09 4.66 23.17
C ALA A 18 -0.15 3.46 24.13
N PRO A 19 -0.43 3.69 25.42
CA PRO A 19 -0.44 2.61 26.41
C PRO A 19 -1.62 1.63 26.21
N ASP A 20 -2.69 2.11 25.57
CA ASP A 20 -3.90 1.36 25.29
C ASP A 20 -4.45 1.70 23.89
N LEU A 21 -4.88 0.66 23.17
CA LEU A 21 -5.38 0.77 21.80
C LEU A 21 -6.77 1.40 21.75
N LEU A 22 -7.65 1.13 22.73
CA LEU A 22 -9.00 1.69 22.75
C LEU A 22 -8.96 3.21 22.91
N SER A 23 -8.22 3.68 23.91
CA SER A 23 -8.00 5.11 24.18
C SER A 23 -7.39 5.82 22.96
N PHE A 24 -6.48 5.14 22.24
CA PHE A 24 -5.90 5.65 21.01
C PHE A 24 -6.93 5.81 19.90
N ILE A 25 -7.76 4.78 19.65
CA ILE A 25 -8.81 4.81 18.61
C ILE A 25 -9.85 5.89 18.93
N GLU A 26 -10.27 6.02 20.19
CA GLU A 26 -11.21 7.06 20.65
C GLU A 26 -10.70 8.48 20.41
N ALA A 27 -9.38 8.69 20.39
CA ALA A 27 -8.76 9.98 20.14
C ALA A 27 -8.69 10.36 18.64
N LEU A 28 -8.74 9.39 17.72
CA LEU A 28 -8.56 9.64 16.28
C LEU A 28 -9.58 10.62 15.69
N PRO A 29 -10.90 10.53 16.00
CA PRO A 29 -11.91 11.45 15.47
C PRO A 29 -11.67 12.92 15.86
N TYR A 30 -11.01 13.18 16.99
CA TYR A 30 -10.65 14.54 17.42
C TYR A 30 -9.46 15.13 16.64
N CYS A 31 -8.72 14.28 15.92
CA CYS A 31 -7.51 14.68 15.22
C CYS A 31 -7.74 14.91 13.71
N GLY A 32 -8.82 14.37 13.14
CA GLY A 32 -9.05 14.44 11.70
C GLY A 32 -10.27 13.67 11.21
N TYR A 33 -10.34 13.48 9.90
CA TYR A 33 -11.37 12.72 9.20
C TYR A 33 -10.74 11.66 8.29
N SER A 34 -11.52 10.70 7.79
CA SER A 34 -11.04 9.66 6.87
C SER A 34 -11.92 9.58 5.62
N PHE A 35 -11.36 9.00 4.55
CA PHE A 35 -12.14 8.68 3.35
C PHE A 35 -12.58 7.22 3.40
N THR A 36 -13.85 6.95 3.09
CA THR A 36 -14.36 5.57 2.96
C THR A 36 -13.72 4.83 1.79
N ASN A 37 -13.47 5.56 0.69
CA ASN A 37 -12.98 5.05 -0.58
C ASN A 37 -11.96 6.00 -1.21
N GLY A 38 -11.14 5.46 -2.10
CA GLY A 38 -10.22 6.23 -2.92
C GLY A 38 -8.77 6.18 -2.47
N PRO A 39 -7.92 7.10 -2.96
CA PRO A 39 -6.47 6.96 -2.89
C PRO A 39 -5.87 7.17 -1.49
N TRP A 40 -6.64 7.69 -0.54
CA TRP A 40 -6.26 7.86 0.86
C TRP A 40 -7.21 7.11 1.81
N ARG A 41 -7.85 6.04 1.30
CA ARG A 41 -8.64 5.12 2.15
C ARG A 41 -7.78 4.61 3.29
N HIS A 42 -8.36 4.41 4.47
CA HIS A 42 -7.67 3.96 5.70
C HIS A 42 -6.67 4.96 6.31
N ALA A 43 -6.47 6.14 5.70
CA ALA A 43 -5.67 7.20 6.30
C ALA A 43 -6.56 8.21 7.04
N LEU A 44 -6.04 8.70 8.17
CA LEU A 44 -6.56 9.86 8.89
C LEU A 44 -5.96 11.13 8.28
N VAL A 45 -6.81 12.07 7.91
CA VAL A 45 -6.49 13.37 7.33
C VAL A 45 -6.76 14.45 8.37
N ALA A 46 -5.76 15.30 8.64
CA ALA A 46 -5.87 16.37 9.62
C ALA A 46 -6.96 17.37 9.21
N PHE A 47 -7.72 17.89 10.17
CA PHE A 47 -8.68 18.95 9.89
C PHE A 47 -8.03 20.15 9.19
N GLY A 48 -8.74 20.71 8.21
CA GLY A 48 -8.26 21.82 7.38
C GLY A 48 -7.31 21.41 6.25
N THR A 49 -6.93 20.14 6.14
CA THR A 49 -6.15 19.62 4.99
C THR A 49 -7.09 18.89 4.03
N ASP A 50 -7.02 19.19 2.73
CA ASP A 50 -7.65 18.37 1.68
C ASP A 50 -6.57 17.84 0.72
N PRO A 51 -6.22 16.54 0.78
CA PRO A 51 -5.14 15.98 -0.02
C PRO A 51 -5.45 15.94 -1.52
N ARG A 52 -6.68 16.24 -1.94
CA ARG A 52 -7.08 16.32 -3.36
C ARG A 52 -6.70 17.64 -4.02
N GLN A 53 -6.32 18.65 -3.23
CA GLN A 53 -6.02 19.99 -3.75
C GLN A 53 -4.69 20.08 -4.49
N GLY A 54 -3.73 19.20 -4.18
CA GLY A 54 -2.40 19.30 -4.76
C GLY A 54 -1.62 17.98 -4.81
N PRO A 55 -0.75 17.79 -5.82
CA PRO A 55 0.01 16.57 -6.03
C PRO A 55 1.12 16.33 -5.00
N GLU A 56 1.37 17.26 -4.08
CA GLU A 56 2.29 17.11 -2.95
C GLU A 56 1.81 16.04 -1.95
N TYR A 57 0.50 15.84 -1.81
CA TYR A 57 -0.06 14.82 -0.92
C TYR A 57 -0.07 13.41 -1.52
N ARG A 58 0.40 13.24 -2.76
CA ARG A 58 0.44 11.94 -3.46
C ARG A 58 1.23 10.88 -2.70
N MET A 59 2.30 11.30 -2.01
CA MET A 59 3.15 10.40 -1.23
C MET A 59 2.44 9.79 -0.03
N TYR A 60 1.33 10.39 0.40
CA TYR A 60 0.51 9.85 1.49
C TYR A 60 -0.61 8.94 1.00
N GLN A 61 -0.75 8.73 -0.32
CA GLN A 61 -1.72 7.76 -0.83
C GLN A 61 -1.46 6.37 -0.22
N THR A 62 -2.53 5.63 -0.04
CA THR A 62 -2.52 4.30 0.55
C THR A 62 -2.51 3.21 -0.52
N TYR A 63 -1.89 2.11 -0.14
CA TYR A 63 -1.76 0.89 -0.89
C TYR A 63 -2.24 -0.24 0.03
N GLU A 64 -3.35 -0.88 -0.33
CA GLU A 64 -3.94 -1.98 0.44
C GLU A 64 -3.74 -3.29 -0.30
N PHE A 65 -3.17 -4.29 0.37
CA PHE A 65 -3.13 -5.65 -0.14
C PHE A 65 -4.48 -6.34 0.02
N PRO A 66 -5.01 -7.00 -1.03
CA PRO A 66 -6.32 -7.65 -0.97
C PRO A 66 -6.28 -8.99 -0.19
N TYR A 67 -5.14 -9.34 0.39
CA TYR A 67 -4.96 -10.58 1.14
C TYR A 67 -4.84 -10.24 2.62
N THR A 68 -5.69 -10.87 3.43
CA THR A 68 -5.42 -11.01 4.86
C THR A 68 -4.28 -12.01 4.98
N TYR A 69 -3.15 -11.57 5.53
CA TYR A 69 -2.08 -12.49 5.88
C TYR A 69 -2.51 -13.22 7.15
N ASP A 70 -3.32 -14.26 6.99
CA ASP A 70 -3.35 -15.33 7.98
C ASP A 70 -2.09 -16.15 7.70
N PRO A 71 -1.00 -15.98 8.45
CA PRO A 71 0.09 -16.93 8.35
C PRO A 71 -0.53 -18.30 8.62
N ILE A 72 -0.27 -19.29 7.77
CA ILE A 72 -0.61 -20.69 8.08
C ILE A 72 0.37 -21.10 9.18
N ILE A 73 0.19 -20.57 10.38
CA ILE A 73 0.88 -21.02 11.57
C ILE A 73 0.13 -22.27 11.95
N ALA A 74 0.73 -23.42 11.67
CA ALA A 74 0.36 -24.60 12.44
C ALA A 74 0.57 -24.23 13.91
N GLU A 75 -0.52 -24.14 14.68
CA GLU A 75 -0.49 -23.97 16.13
C GLU A 75 0.63 -24.86 16.68
N PRO A 76 1.68 -24.29 17.29
CA PRO A 76 2.79 -25.09 17.78
C PRO A 76 2.24 -25.98 18.89
N SER A 77 2.07 -27.27 18.60
CA SER A 77 1.85 -28.25 19.64
C SER A 77 2.97 -28.08 20.66
N PHE A 78 2.62 -27.78 21.91
CA PHE A 78 3.49 -27.46 23.06
C PHE A 78 4.55 -28.52 23.41
N THR A 79 4.79 -29.51 22.56
CA THR A 79 5.68 -30.65 22.75
C THR A 79 6.86 -30.69 21.77
N SER A 80 7.11 -29.66 20.96
CA SER A 80 8.31 -29.64 20.10
C SER A 80 8.96 -28.25 19.97
N LEU A 81 10.25 -28.19 20.33
CA LEU A 81 11.20 -27.12 20.02
C LEU A 81 12.36 -27.74 19.22
N PRO A 82 13.05 -27.01 18.31
CA PRO A 82 12.65 -25.89 17.48
C PRO A 82 13.08 -26.15 16.01
N THR A 83 12.15 -26.54 15.14
CA THR A 83 12.41 -26.61 13.69
C THR A 83 11.24 -26.08 12.86
N ILE A 84 10.44 -25.18 13.45
CA ILE A 84 9.66 -24.25 12.62
C ILE A 84 10.70 -23.25 12.12
N ASP A 85 10.92 -23.25 10.81
CA ASP A 85 12.03 -22.57 10.15
C ASP A 85 12.21 -21.13 10.67
N MET A 86 13.32 -20.90 11.36
CA MET A 86 13.70 -19.59 11.91
C MET A 86 13.81 -18.52 10.82
N SER A 87 13.91 -18.90 9.54
CA SER A 87 13.85 -18.00 8.40
C SER A 87 12.46 -17.33 8.27
N PHE A 88 11.37 -18.11 8.35
CA PHE A 88 10.00 -17.63 8.20
C PHE A 88 9.60 -16.67 9.32
N LEU A 89 9.99 -16.96 10.57
CA LEU A 89 9.76 -16.07 11.72
C LEU A 89 10.66 -14.81 11.72
N ARG A 90 11.81 -14.84 11.05
CA ARG A 90 12.65 -13.64 10.87
C ARG A 90 12.00 -12.66 9.90
N VAL A 91 11.38 -13.21 8.86
CA VAL A 91 10.81 -12.47 7.73
C VAL A 91 9.41 -11.95 8.05
N VAL A 92 8.58 -12.75 8.72
CA VAL A 92 7.24 -12.38 9.20
C VAL A 92 7.28 -12.10 10.70
N ARG A 93 7.25 -10.81 11.07
CA ARG A 93 7.27 -10.40 12.49
C ARG A 93 5.87 -10.08 12.99
N THR A 94 5.47 -10.77 14.05
CA THR A 94 4.24 -10.49 14.82
C THR A 94 4.45 -9.43 15.90
N ASN A 95 5.70 -9.19 16.33
CA ASN A 95 6.02 -8.13 17.30
C ASN A 95 6.06 -6.76 16.61
N HIS A 96 5.18 -5.86 17.06
CA HIS A 96 5.06 -4.48 16.57
C HIS A 96 6.32 -3.67 16.92
N GLY A 97 7.32 -3.66 16.03
CA GLY A 97 8.41 -2.71 16.11
C GLY A 97 7.91 -1.30 15.77
N ASN A 98 8.56 -0.26 16.31
CA ASN A 98 8.23 1.15 16.00
C ASN A 98 8.24 1.49 14.49
N ASN A 99 8.82 0.61 13.66
CA ASN A 99 8.93 0.74 12.22
C ASN A 99 8.09 -0.30 11.44
N SER A 100 7.09 -0.94 12.05
CA SER A 100 6.29 -2.01 11.40
C SER A 100 5.56 -1.54 10.13
N HIS A 101 5.31 -0.24 10.04
CA HIS A 101 4.68 0.43 8.90
C HIS A 101 5.62 0.62 7.69
N ILE A 102 6.93 0.46 7.87
CA ILE A 102 7.92 0.67 6.80
C ILE A 102 8.09 -0.63 6.01
N PHE A 103 7.98 -0.55 4.69
CA PHE A 103 8.32 -1.66 3.80
C PHE A 103 9.67 -1.41 3.14
N ASP A 104 10.67 -2.24 3.46
CA ASP A 104 12.04 -2.15 2.95
C ASP A 104 12.36 -3.16 1.85
N GLY A 105 11.43 -4.07 1.54
CA GLY A 105 11.62 -5.13 0.55
C GLY A 105 12.25 -6.41 1.10
N ASN A 106 12.50 -6.48 2.41
CA ASN A 106 13.13 -7.65 3.07
C ASN A 106 12.30 -8.16 4.26
N LEU A 107 11.72 -7.27 5.05
CA LEU A 107 10.90 -7.62 6.21
C LEU A 107 9.42 -7.37 5.95
N LEU A 108 8.59 -8.31 6.40
CA LEU A 108 7.15 -8.21 6.39
C LEU A 108 6.60 -8.23 7.83
N PHE A 109 5.79 -7.24 8.15
CA PHE A 109 4.98 -7.25 9.37
C PHE A 109 3.54 -7.59 8.97
N THR A 110 2.91 -8.52 9.69
CA THR A 110 1.53 -8.97 9.40
C THR A 110 0.48 -8.21 10.21
N ASP A 111 0.85 -7.07 10.79
CA ASP A 111 -0.02 -6.28 11.66
C ASP A 111 -1.09 -5.51 10.89
N ASP A 112 -0.83 -5.17 9.64
CA ASP A 112 -1.74 -4.44 8.76
C ASP A 112 -1.36 -4.72 7.29
N ASN A 113 -2.35 -4.70 6.41
CA ASN A 113 -2.19 -4.88 4.96
C ASN A 113 -2.18 -3.55 4.20
N VAL A 114 -2.15 -2.41 4.89
CA VAL A 114 -2.17 -1.07 4.31
C VAL A 114 -0.86 -0.30 4.52
N TRP A 115 -0.20 0.07 3.42
CA TRP A 115 0.99 0.93 3.43
C TRP A 115 0.70 2.29 2.81
N GLN A 116 1.39 3.34 3.26
CA GLN A 116 1.44 4.61 2.52
C GLN A 116 2.68 4.64 1.64
N TYR A 117 2.61 5.35 0.51
CA TYR A 117 3.69 5.35 -0.48
C TYR A 117 5.01 5.87 0.12
N CYS A 118 4.96 6.89 0.98
CA CYS A 118 6.12 7.42 1.67
C CYS A 118 6.76 6.46 2.68
N ASP A 119 6.09 5.38 3.07
CA ASP A 119 6.63 4.36 3.99
C ASP A 119 7.28 3.19 3.22
N ILE A 120 7.27 3.24 1.88
CA ILE A 120 7.92 2.27 1.00
C ILE A 120 9.35 2.74 0.72
N SER A 121 10.30 2.10 1.38
CA SER A 121 11.75 2.41 1.31
C SER A 121 12.55 1.49 0.38
N ASP A 122 11.95 0.40 -0.12
CA ASP A 122 12.56 -0.47 -1.13
C ASP A 122 13.05 0.34 -2.34
N GLY A 123 14.30 0.15 -2.75
CA GLY A 123 14.95 0.99 -3.75
C GLY A 123 14.32 0.94 -5.16
N GLN A 124 13.67 -0.16 -5.54
CA GLN A 124 12.99 -0.28 -6.84
C GLN A 124 11.59 0.33 -6.77
N LEU A 125 10.85 0.07 -5.70
CA LEU A 125 9.52 0.65 -5.48
C LEU A 125 9.58 2.16 -5.26
N HIS A 126 10.60 2.66 -4.54
CA HIS A 126 10.86 4.08 -4.36
C HIS A 126 11.04 4.79 -5.70
N ARG A 127 11.81 4.21 -6.63
CA ARG A 127 11.99 4.75 -7.99
C ARG A 127 10.67 4.86 -8.77
N ILE A 128 9.70 3.98 -8.49
CA ILE A 128 8.38 4.02 -9.14
C ILE A 128 7.55 5.17 -8.56
N TRP A 129 7.37 5.22 -7.24
CA TRP A 129 6.45 6.19 -6.64
C TRP A 129 7.04 7.60 -6.51
N TYR A 130 8.37 7.74 -6.45
CA TYR A 130 9.05 9.04 -6.48
C TYR A 130 9.10 9.66 -7.90
N THR A 131 8.38 9.10 -8.88
CA THR A 131 8.31 9.65 -10.23
C THR A 131 7.89 11.13 -10.25
N THR A 132 8.48 11.88 -11.17
CA THR A 132 8.07 13.26 -11.50
C THR A 132 6.90 13.30 -12.48
N THR A 133 6.57 12.17 -13.13
CA THR A 133 5.47 12.07 -14.09
C THR A 133 4.16 11.87 -13.34
N VAL A 134 3.57 12.97 -12.88
CA VAL A 134 2.34 12.97 -12.08
C VAL A 134 1.25 13.81 -12.74
N ARG A 135 0.01 13.57 -12.34
CA ARG A 135 -1.15 14.35 -12.79
C ARG A 135 -1.16 15.70 -12.08
N HIS A 136 -1.58 16.74 -12.79
CA HIS A 136 -1.90 18.03 -12.16
C HIS A 136 -3.32 18.05 -11.58
N SER A 137 -4.24 17.27 -12.16
CA SER A 137 -5.61 17.14 -11.68
C SER A 137 -5.83 15.81 -10.95
N PHE A 138 -6.57 15.89 -9.85
CA PHE A 138 -6.95 14.73 -9.05
C PHE A 138 -7.78 13.73 -9.88
N CYS A 139 -7.35 12.47 -9.89
CA CYS A 139 -8.12 11.34 -10.40
C CYS A 139 -8.71 10.57 -9.21
N PRO A 140 -10.03 10.41 -9.10
CA PRO A 140 -10.61 9.70 -7.96
C PRO A 140 -10.08 8.27 -7.79
N GLN A 141 -9.75 7.57 -8.88
CA GLN A 141 -9.29 6.18 -8.82
C GLN A 141 -7.80 6.04 -8.49
N ASN A 142 -6.96 6.94 -8.97
CA ASN A 142 -5.49 6.79 -8.91
C ASN A 142 -4.80 7.89 -8.09
N GLY A 143 -5.56 8.87 -7.61
CA GLY A 143 -5.06 10.10 -7.03
C GLY A 143 -4.28 10.89 -8.08
N PHE A 144 -3.03 11.23 -7.76
CA PHE A 144 -2.17 11.99 -8.66
C PHE A 144 -1.23 11.12 -9.49
N PHE A 145 -1.17 9.81 -9.24
CA PHE A 145 -0.37 8.91 -10.06
C PHE A 145 -1.09 8.52 -11.35
N TYR A 146 -0.32 8.23 -12.39
CA TYR A 146 -0.86 7.60 -13.58
C TYR A 146 -1.05 6.09 -13.35
N ASN A 147 -1.86 5.49 -14.20
CA ASN A 147 -2.22 4.08 -14.16
C ASN A 147 -1.02 3.13 -14.24
N GLY A 148 0.00 3.46 -15.03
CA GLY A 148 1.23 2.67 -15.14
C GLY A 148 2.08 2.72 -13.89
N THR A 149 2.17 3.87 -13.21
CA THR A 149 2.86 3.99 -11.91
C THR A 149 2.20 3.10 -10.86
N ASN A 150 0.88 3.22 -10.69
CA ASN A 150 0.14 2.40 -9.73
C ASN A 150 0.19 0.91 -10.08
N ALA A 151 0.09 0.55 -11.38
CA ALA A 151 0.18 -0.83 -11.81
C ALA A 151 1.56 -1.43 -11.56
N LYS A 152 2.64 -0.71 -11.88
CA LYS A 152 4.02 -1.14 -11.59
C LYS A 152 4.23 -1.34 -10.09
N LEU A 153 3.90 -0.33 -9.29
CA LEU A 153 4.07 -0.37 -7.85
C LEU A 153 3.29 -1.56 -7.27
N TRP A 154 2.04 -1.75 -7.72
CA TRP A 154 1.19 -2.83 -7.24
C TRP A 154 1.75 -4.21 -7.52
N GLU A 155 1.98 -4.53 -8.78
CA GLU A 155 2.38 -5.89 -9.13
C GLU A 155 3.77 -6.21 -8.55
N ILE A 156 4.72 -5.27 -8.62
CA ILE A 156 6.08 -5.49 -8.11
C ILE A 156 6.07 -5.62 -6.59
N MET A 157 5.38 -4.74 -5.86
CA MET A 157 5.31 -4.84 -4.40
C MET A 157 4.59 -6.13 -3.99
N ALA A 158 3.55 -6.55 -4.73
CA ALA A 158 2.83 -7.77 -4.44
C ALA A 158 3.68 -9.03 -4.59
N ASP A 159 4.42 -9.13 -5.69
CA ASP A 159 5.32 -10.26 -5.91
C ASP A 159 6.45 -10.27 -4.87
N LYS A 160 7.01 -9.10 -4.52
CA LYS A 160 8.00 -8.99 -3.43
C LYS A 160 7.44 -9.49 -2.10
N VAL A 161 6.27 -8.99 -1.69
CA VAL A 161 5.64 -9.40 -0.43
C VAL A 161 5.34 -10.90 -0.40
N MET A 162 4.87 -11.47 -1.50
CA MET A 162 4.60 -12.91 -1.58
C MET A 162 5.88 -13.74 -1.56
N THR A 163 6.94 -13.31 -2.26
CA THR A 163 8.24 -13.97 -2.26
C THR A 163 8.84 -13.98 -0.85
N ILE A 164 8.81 -12.83 -0.17
CA ILE A 164 9.24 -12.64 1.22
C ILE A 164 8.43 -13.54 2.15
N ARG A 165 7.10 -13.55 2.02
CA ARG A 165 6.22 -14.44 2.81
C ARG A 165 6.63 -15.89 2.66
N ASP A 166 6.96 -16.34 1.46
CA ASP A 166 7.31 -17.74 1.18
C ASP A 166 8.75 -18.10 1.64
N GLY A 167 9.46 -17.18 2.29
CA GLY A 167 10.82 -17.39 2.82
C GLY A 167 11.93 -17.17 1.79
N GLU A 168 11.57 -16.67 0.60
CA GLU A 168 12.48 -16.44 -0.52
C GLU A 168 12.90 -14.96 -0.57
N GLU A 169 14.06 -14.69 -1.18
CA GLU A 169 14.55 -13.32 -1.38
C GLU A 169 14.17 -12.79 -2.78
N PRO A 170 13.51 -11.61 -2.88
CA PRO A 170 13.18 -11.04 -4.19
C PRO A 170 14.42 -10.65 -4.99
N ALA A 171 14.68 -11.34 -6.10
CA ALA A 171 15.78 -11.01 -7.00
C ALA A 171 15.54 -9.67 -7.72
N ALA A 172 16.40 -8.68 -7.50
CA ALA A 172 16.24 -7.34 -8.09
C ALA A 172 16.12 -7.36 -9.63
N ASP A 173 16.87 -8.23 -10.30
CA ASP A 173 16.86 -8.37 -11.76
C ASP A 173 15.51 -8.79 -12.35
N ASP A 174 14.63 -9.44 -11.56
CA ASP A 174 13.28 -9.79 -11.99
C ASP A 174 12.42 -8.54 -12.25
N TYR A 175 12.73 -7.43 -11.59
CA TYR A 175 11.89 -6.23 -11.60
C TYR A 175 12.49 -5.08 -12.41
N GLU A 176 13.81 -5.01 -12.61
CA GLU A 176 14.46 -3.85 -13.27
C GLU A 176 13.90 -3.57 -14.66
N CYS A 177 13.72 -4.60 -15.49
CA CYS A 177 13.16 -4.43 -16.84
C CYS A 177 11.73 -3.87 -16.83
N LEU A 178 10.97 -4.11 -15.76
CA LEU A 178 9.58 -3.68 -15.62
C LEU A 178 9.47 -2.18 -15.28
N LEU A 179 10.52 -1.60 -14.69
CA LEU A 179 10.58 -0.16 -14.41
C LEU A 179 10.49 0.68 -15.68
N GLY A 180 10.94 0.13 -16.82
CA GLY A 180 10.87 0.75 -18.14
C GLY A 180 9.45 0.85 -18.72
N ILE A 181 8.43 0.28 -18.09
CA ILE A 181 7.02 0.47 -18.49
C ILE A 181 6.63 1.93 -18.15
N PRO A 182 6.01 2.66 -19.10
CA PRO A 182 5.69 4.08 -18.90
C PRO A 182 4.68 4.31 -17.78
N ASP A 183 4.85 5.41 -17.05
CA ASP A 183 3.94 5.82 -15.97
C ASP A 183 2.53 6.10 -16.47
N ASN A 184 2.39 6.83 -17.58
CA ASN A 184 1.12 6.99 -18.29
C ASN A 184 0.99 5.93 -19.38
N TYR A 185 0.52 4.75 -18.99
CA TYR A 185 0.34 3.65 -19.92
C TYR A 185 -0.92 3.86 -20.78
N LYS A 186 -0.73 4.14 -22.07
CA LYS A 186 -1.82 4.19 -23.05
C LYS A 186 -1.83 2.88 -23.82
N CYS A 187 -2.91 2.10 -23.69
CA CYS A 187 -3.10 0.92 -24.52
C CYS A 187 -3.13 1.35 -25.99
N GLY A 188 -2.25 0.80 -26.82
CA GLY A 188 -2.33 0.99 -28.26
C GLY A 188 -3.68 0.51 -28.79
N SER A 189 -4.29 1.27 -29.69
CA SER A 189 -5.50 0.91 -30.41
C SER A 189 -5.29 -0.44 -31.11
N ARG A 190 -5.92 -1.51 -30.61
CA ARG A 190 -6.07 -2.84 -31.26
C ARG A 190 -4.82 -3.61 -31.74
N GLY A 191 -3.60 -3.13 -31.51
CA GLY A 191 -2.36 -3.86 -31.83
C GLY A 191 -1.81 -4.61 -30.61
N LYS A 192 -1.40 -5.88 -30.77
CA LYS A 192 -0.61 -6.61 -29.76
C LYS A 192 0.56 -5.71 -29.34
N ASP A 193 0.59 -5.28 -28.09
CA ASP A 193 1.60 -4.36 -27.57
C ASP A 193 2.95 -5.09 -27.47
N ARG A 194 3.63 -5.20 -28.62
CA ARG A 194 4.90 -5.92 -28.84
C ARG A 194 6.10 -5.15 -28.28
N LYS A 195 5.89 -3.97 -27.68
CA LYS A 195 6.96 -3.15 -27.10
C LYS A 195 7.66 -3.90 -25.96
N ARG A 196 8.95 -4.19 -26.13
CA ARG A 196 9.79 -4.70 -25.04
C ARG A 196 10.27 -3.50 -24.23
N TYR A 197 9.66 -3.30 -23.07
CA TYR A 197 10.04 -2.26 -22.13
C TYR A 197 11.27 -2.72 -21.33
N GLY A 198 12.26 -1.84 -21.16
CA GLY A 198 13.43 -2.11 -20.33
C GLY A 198 14.32 -3.27 -20.79
N GLN A 199 14.21 -3.72 -22.06
CA GLN A 199 15.09 -4.72 -22.65
C GLN A 199 15.93 -4.11 -23.77
N GLY A 200 17.23 -4.42 -23.76
CA GLY A 200 18.12 -4.11 -24.87
C GLY A 200 17.83 -4.95 -26.11
N PHE A 201 18.46 -4.60 -27.23
CA PHE A 201 18.37 -5.36 -28.46
C PHE A 201 18.87 -6.80 -28.23
N GLY A 202 18.11 -7.81 -28.68
CA GLY A 202 18.44 -9.23 -28.50
C GLY A 202 18.12 -9.83 -27.13
N GLN A 203 17.76 -9.03 -26.11
CA GLN A 203 17.37 -9.55 -24.80
C GLN A 203 15.94 -10.09 -24.82
N THR A 204 15.69 -11.15 -24.05
CA THR A 204 14.38 -11.80 -23.87
C THR A 204 14.00 -11.82 -22.40
N TYR A 205 12.70 -11.67 -22.12
CA TYR A 205 12.21 -11.76 -20.74
C TYR A 205 12.38 -13.17 -20.21
N THR A 206 12.75 -13.29 -18.94
CA THR A 206 12.54 -14.52 -18.19
C THR A 206 11.04 -14.83 -18.11
N ARG A 207 10.69 -16.07 -17.75
CA ARG A 207 9.27 -16.46 -17.58
C ARG A 207 8.56 -15.57 -16.55
N LYS A 208 9.23 -15.27 -15.43
CA LYS A 208 8.71 -14.39 -14.37
C LYS A 208 8.54 -12.95 -14.87
N GLN A 209 9.57 -12.37 -15.50
CA GLN A 209 9.49 -11.02 -16.07
C GLN A 209 8.35 -10.89 -17.10
N ALA A 210 8.18 -11.88 -17.98
CA ALA A 210 7.11 -11.88 -18.98
C ALA A 210 5.72 -11.95 -18.34
N PHE A 211 5.57 -12.78 -17.29
CA PHE A 211 4.35 -12.91 -16.51
C PHE A 211 4.01 -11.59 -15.79
N MET A 212 4.95 -11.04 -15.04
CA MET A 212 4.79 -9.78 -14.31
C MET A 212 4.47 -8.61 -15.25
N ARG A 213 5.17 -8.51 -16.38
CA ARG A 213 4.83 -7.53 -17.43
C ARG A 213 3.39 -7.67 -17.88
N SER A 214 2.90 -8.90 -18.08
CA SER A 214 1.52 -9.12 -18.52
C SER A 214 0.50 -8.63 -17.49
N LEU A 215 0.77 -8.82 -16.19
CA LEU A 215 -0.06 -8.34 -15.09
C LEU A 215 -0.09 -6.81 -15.05
N ILE A 216 1.08 -6.16 -15.11
CA ILE A 216 1.20 -4.69 -15.10
C ILE A 216 0.42 -4.08 -16.27
N LEU A 217 0.58 -4.62 -17.47
CA LEU A 217 -0.13 -4.12 -18.65
C LEU A 217 -1.64 -4.38 -18.57
N LYS A 218 -2.07 -5.51 -17.99
CA LYS A 218 -3.49 -5.79 -17.76
C LYS A 218 -4.08 -4.79 -16.77
N LYS A 219 -3.42 -4.56 -15.64
CA LYS A 219 -3.85 -3.60 -14.61
C LYS A 219 -3.81 -2.16 -15.12
N GLY A 220 -2.81 -1.80 -15.92
CA GLY A 220 -2.74 -0.48 -16.56
C GLY A 220 -3.88 -0.22 -17.57
N LYS A 221 -4.47 -1.27 -18.17
CA LYS A 221 -5.61 -1.15 -19.10
C LYS A 221 -6.95 -1.01 -18.40
N ILE A 222 -7.11 -1.70 -17.28
CA ILE A 222 -8.36 -1.70 -16.53
C ILE A 222 -8.39 -0.41 -15.72
N PRO A 223 -9.33 0.53 -15.97
CA PRO A 223 -9.55 1.58 -15.00
C PRO A 223 -9.92 0.90 -13.68
N MET A 224 -9.30 1.29 -12.55
CA MET A 224 -9.69 0.87 -11.19
C MET A 224 -11.10 1.39 -10.85
N LYS A 225 -12.09 1.04 -11.67
CA LYS A 225 -13.51 1.41 -11.62
C LYS A 225 -14.35 0.25 -11.07
N TYR A 226 -13.76 -0.94 -10.98
CA TYR A 226 -14.45 -2.19 -10.68
C TYR A 226 -14.07 -2.81 -9.33
N ILE A 227 -13.39 -2.06 -8.46
CA ILE A 227 -13.07 -2.55 -7.12
C ILE A 227 -13.86 -1.82 -6.03
N TYR A 228 -14.28 -0.56 -6.23
CA TYR A 228 -14.99 0.21 -5.17
C TYR A 228 -16.09 1.17 -5.68
N PRO A 229 -17.24 1.28 -4.98
CA PRO A 229 -18.35 2.20 -5.28
C PRO A 229 -17.99 3.69 -5.01
N PRO A 230 -18.87 4.66 -5.38
CA PRO A 230 -18.58 6.10 -5.26
C PRO A 230 -18.29 6.58 -3.82
N PHE A 231 -17.60 7.73 -3.76
CA PHE A 231 -17.05 8.36 -2.56
C PHE A 231 -18.13 8.80 -1.56
N LEU A 232 -17.96 8.39 -0.30
CA LEU A 232 -18.61 9.01 0.86
C LEU A 232 -17.52 9.52 1.81
N ILE A 233 -17.61 10.77 2.24
CA ILE A 233 -16.81 11.28 3.35
C ILE A 233 -17.59 10.93 4.61
N GLU A 234 -17.04 10.05 5.44
CA GLU A 234 -17.55 9.88 6.80
C GLU A 234 -16.76 10.80 7.71
N ILE A 235 -17.48 11.74 8.32
CA ILE A 235 -17.01 12.32 9.57
C ILE A 235 -17.24 11.20 10.60
N LEU A 236 -16.20 10.77 11.30
CA LEU A 236 -16.33 9.90 12.47
C LEU A 236 -17.06 10.69 13.56
N VAL A 237 -18.38 10.83 13.43
CA VAL A 237 -19.23 11.41 14.47
C VAL A 237 -19.49 10.29 15.45
N ASN A 238 -18.83 10.36 16.61
CA ASN A 238 -19.27 9.61 17.78
C ASN A 238 -20.69 10.07 18.09
N HIS A 239 -21.69 9.29 17.70
CA HIS A 239 -23.01 9.35 18.35
C HIS A 239 -22.89 8.69 19.72
N SER A 240 -22.16 9.36 20.63
CA SER A 240 -22.43 9.21 22.04
C SER A 240 -23.78 9.87 22.27
N ILE A 241 -24.84 9.05 22.24
CA ILE A 241 -26.12 9.43 22.81
C ILE A 241 -25.85 9.65 24.30
N VAL A 242 -25.60 10.91 24.67
CA VAL A 242 -25.71 11.35 26.06
C VAL A 242 -27.22 11.32 26.35
N PRO A 243 -27.70 10.51 27.30
CA PRO A 243 -29.08 10.64 27.74
C PRO A 243 -29.21 12.00 28.42
N ASP A 244 -30.09 12.83 27.88
CA ASP A 244 -30.44 14.13 28.43
C ASP A 244 -30.98 13.94 29.87
N PRO A 245 -30.34 14.50 30.91
CA PRO A 245 -30.77 14.31 32.30
C PRO A 245 -31.98 15.20 32.67
N PHE A 246 -32.66 15.82 31.70
CA PHE A 246 -33.82 16.68 31.94
C PHE A 246 -35.05 16.28 31.13
N LEU A 247 -35.55 15.06 31.35
CA LEU A 247 -36.96 14.75 31.15
C LEU A 247 -37.46 14.04 32.42
N LYS A 248 -38.11 14.83 33.28
CA LYS A 248 -39.02 14.36 34.34
C LYS A 248 -40.35 13.95 33.73
#